data_AF-W9X4P9-F1
#
_entry.id   AF-W9X4P9-F1
#
_cell.length_a   1.000
_cell.length_b   1.000
_cell.length_c   1.000
_cell.angle_alpha   90.00
_cell.angle_beta   90.00
_cell.angle_gamma   90.00
#
_symmetry.space_group_name_H-M   'P 1'
#
loop_
_entity.id
_entity.type
_entity.pdbx_description
1 polymer ?
#
loop_
_entity_poly.entity_id
_entity_poly.type
_entity_poly.pdbx_seq_one_letter_code
_entity_poly.pdbx_strand_id
1 'polypeptide(L)'
;SSPLLCLKSIFGSNLIPKAPEDPLYGLVQHQADECPTKVHFGVGACRDDNAKPWILSVVKKATAILRPFFFHEDLELNHEYIPIAGLIDFNAAT
;
A
#
# COMPACT_ATOMS: atom_id res chain seq x y z
N SER A 1 -0.88 29.33 -44.52
CA SER A 1 -0.81 29.81 -43.13
C SER A 1 -1.94 29.15 -42.37
N SER A 2 -1.70 27.95 -41.83
CA SER A 2 -2.71 27.18 -41.09
C SER A 2 -2.52 27.49 -39.60
N PRO A 3 -3.56 27.90 -38.86
CA PRO A 3 -3.40 28.29 -37.48
C PRO A 3 -3.06 27.05 -36.65
N LEU A 4 -2.02 27.18 -35.84
CA LEU A 4 -1.67 26.25 -34.78
C LEU A 4 -2.90 26.11 -33.86
N LEU A 5 -3.67 25.05 -34.06
CA LEU A 5 -4.67 24.62 -33.09
C LEU A 5 -3.88 24.26 -31.84
N CYS A 6 -3.76 25.21 -30.92
CA CYS A 6 -3.21 24.97 -29.59
C CYS A 6 -4.09 23.89 -28.96
N LEU A 7 -3.61 22.64 -29.00
CA LEU A 7 -4.24 21.49 -28.38
C LEU A 7 -4.24 21.75 -26.87
N LYS A 8 -5.31 22.40 -26.40
CA LYS A 8 -5.60 22.50 -24.97
C LYS A 8 -5.77 21.07 -24.47
N SER A 9 -4.91 20.68 -23.52
CA SER A 9 -4.99 19.36 -22.89
C SER A 9 -6.41 19.13 -22.35
N ILE A 10 -6.98 17.95 -22.63
CA ILE A 10 -8.25 17.52 -22.06
C ILE A 10 -8.17 17.36 -20.53
N PHE A 11 -6.95 17.29 -19.99
CA PHE A 11 -6.67 17.26 -18.56
C PHE A 11 -6.40 18.66 -17.97
N GLY A 12 -6.85 19.74 -18.64
CA GLY A 12 -6.73 21.08 -18.09
C GLY A 12 -7.42 21.19 -16.72
N SER A 13 -6.77 21.86 -15.76
CA SER A 13 -7.26 22.01 -14.38
C SER A 13 -8.65 22.66 -14.27
N ASN A 14 -9.08 23.38 -15.31
CA ASN A 14 -10.43 23.94 -15.42
C ASN A 14 -11.51 22.90 -15.77
N LEU A 15 -11.14 21.80 -16.42
CA LEU A 15 -12.04 20.70 -16.78
C LEU A 15 -12.04 19.57 -15.74
N ILE A 16 -10.91 19.35 -15.08
CA ILE A 16 -10.74 18.29 -14.09
C ILE A 16 -10.28 18.92 -12.77
N PRO A 17 -11.22 19.33 -11.89
CA PRO A 17 -10.86 19.86 -10.58
C PRO A 17 -10.19 18.77 -9.72
N LYS A 18 -9.19 19.16 -8.92
CA LYS A 18 -8.52 18.25 -7.97
C LYS A 18 -9.54 17.77 -6.94
N ALA A 19 -9.64 16.44 -6.78
CA ALA A 19 -10.45 15.86 -5.71
C ALA A 19 -9.92 16.29 -4.33
N PRO A 20 -10.79 16.39 -3.31
CA PRO A 20 -10.35 16.63 -1.94
C PRO A 20 -9.39 15.52 -1.49
N GLU A 21 -8.41 15.88 -0.67
CA GLU A 21 -7.47 14.89 -0.13
C GLU A 21 -8.19 13.96 0.84
N ASP A 22 -7.81 12.69 0.81
CA ASP A 22 -8.37 11.70 1.71
C ASP A 22 -7.99 12.04 3.17
N PRO A 23 -8.97 12.17 4.08
CA PRO A 23 -8.70 12.56 5.46
C PRO A 23 -7.78 11.61 6.22
N LEU A 24 -7.76 10.31 5.87
CA LEU A 24 -6.87 9.33 6.46
C LEU A 24 -5.44 9.50 5.93
N TYR A 25 -5.30 9.81 4.63
CA TYR A 25 -4.00 10.02 4.00
C TYR A 25 -3.28 11.27 4.55
N GLY A 26 -4.02 12.35 4.83
CA GLY A 26 -3.46 13.55 5.50
C GLY A 26 -2.82 13.25 6.86
N LEU A 27 -3.30 12.20 7.53
CA LEU A 27 -2.81 11.77 8.84
C LEU A 27 -1.54 10.92 8.77
N VAL A 28 -1.29 10.29 7.61
CA VAL A 28 -0.04 9.58 7.30
C VAL A 28 1.10 10.57 7.00
N GLN A 29 0.78 11.81 6.58
CA GLN A 29 1.77 12.86 6.28
C GLN A 29 2.56 13.39 7.49
N HIS A 30 2.34 12.89 8.71
CA HIS A 30 3.21 13.19 9.86
C HIS A 30 4.69 12.91 9.57
N GLN A 31 5.01 12.06 8.58
CA GLN A 31 6.39 11.72 8.25
C GLN A 31 7.19 12.95 7.82
N ALA A 32 6.51 13.97 7.28
CA ALA A 32 7.10 15.26 6.91
C ALA A 32 7.21 16.27 8.08
N ASP A 33 6.64 15.95 9.26
CA ASP A 33 6.72 16.80 10.44
C ASP A 33 8.05 16.56 11.18
N GLU A 34 8.87 17.61 11.31
CA GLU A 34 10.18 17.58 11.96
C GLU A 34 10.10 17.72 13.50
N CYS A 35 8.90 17.91 14.06
CA CYS A 35 8.74 18.07 15.50
C CYS A 35 9.20 16.81 16.28
N PRO A 36 10.14 16.95 17.23
CA PRO A 36 10.71 15.81 17.95
C PRO A 36 9.74 15.16 18.94
N THR A 37 8.57 15.76 19.20
CA THR A 37 7.57 15.28 20.18
C THR A 37 6.24 14.87 19.54
N LYS A 38 6.22 14.63 18.23
CA LYS A 38 5.00 14.25 17.51
C LYS A 38 4.42 12.92 18.00
N VAL A 39 3.11 12.91 18.27
CA VAL A 39 2.35 11.71 18.70
C VAL A 39 1.29 11.39 17.64
N HIS A 40 1.28 10.15 17.17
CA HIS A 40 0.37 9.66 16.15
C HIS A 40 -0.82 8.90 16.75
N PHE A 41 -2.02 9.46 16.65
CA PHE A 41 -3.28 8.78 17.02
C PHE A 41 -4.09 8.29 15.80
N GLY A 42 -3.55 8.45 14.60
CA GLY A 42 -4.35 8.48 13.38
C GLY A 42 -4.37 7.23 12.50
N VAL A 43 -3.36 6.38 12.62
CA VAL A 43 -3.27 5.15 11.84
C VAL A 43 -3.31 4.02 12.85
N GLY A 44 -4.33 3.16 12.77
CA GLY A 44 -4.46 1.94 13.58
C GLY A 44 -3.42 0.86 13.25
N ALA A 45 -2.20 1.27 12.90
CA ALA A 45 -1.07 0.38 12.68
C ALA A 45 -0.44 0.04 14.04
N CYS A 46 -0.29 -1.26 14.31
CA CYS A 46 0.40 -1.73 15.51
C CYS A 46 1.85 -1.25 15.51
N ARG A 47 2.23 -0.57 16.59
CA ARG A 47 3.60 -0.10 16.83
C ARG A 47 4.18 -0.77 18.07
N ASP A 48 5.49 -0.90 18.07
CA ASP A 48 6.25 -1.35 19.24
C ASP A 48 6.40 -0.24 20.29
N ASP A 49 7.00 -0.55 21.44
CA ASP A 49 7.24 0.42 22.51
C ASP A 49 8.13 1.61 22.09
N ASN A 50 8.82 1.48 20.94
CA ASN A 50 9.68 2.51 20.34
C ASN A 50 8.99 3.21 19.15
N ALA A 51 7.67 3.09 19.02
CA ALA A 51 6.85 3.63 17.93
C ALA A 51 7.23 3.13 16.52
N LYS A 52 7.95 2.01 16.38
CA LYS A 52 8.29 1.38 15.10
C LYS A 52 7.20 0.42 14.65
N PRO A 53 7.05 0.15 13.34
CA PRO A 53 6.10 -0.86 12.85
C PRO A 53 6.36 -2.23 13.48
N TRP A 54 5.35 -2.80 14.15
CA TRP A 54 5.46 -4.11 14.78
C TRP A 54 5.03 -5.22 13.83
N ILE A 55 5.96 -6.13 13.50
CA ILE A 55 5.65 -7.35 12.75
C ILE A 55 5.45 -8.50 13.74
N LEU A 56 4.26 -9.09 13.73
CA LEU A 56 3.89 -10.22 14.58
C LEU A 56 4.85 -11.41 14.39
N SER A 57 5.19 -12.10 15.48
CA SER A 57 6.10 -13.26 15.45
C SER A 57 5.60 -14.39 14.55
N VAL A 58 4.28 -14.61 14.51
CA VAL A 58 3.63 -15.58 13.60
C VAL A 58 3.82 -15.21 12.13
N VAL A 59 3.73 -13.93 11.78
CA VAL A 59 3.95 -13.44 10.40
C VAL A 59 5.42 -13.64 10.02
N LYS A 60 6.37 -13.36 10.92
CA LYS A 60 7.80 -13.63 10.68
C LYS A 60 8.06 -15.11 10.37
N LYS A 61 7.42 -16.02 11.11
CA LYS A 61 7.52 -17.48 10.88
C LYS A 61 6.91 -17.88 9.55
N ALA A 62 5.70 -17.40 9.22
CA ALA A 62 5.06 -17.66 7.94
C ALA A 62 5.90 -17.17 6.75
N THR A 63 6.47 -15.96 6.83
CA THR A 63 7.39 -15.45 5.82
C THR A 63 8.64 -16.31 5.69
N ALA A 64 9.19 -16.82 6.79
CA ALA A 64 10.36 -17.72 6.75
C ALA A 64 10.04 -19.07 6.09
N ILE A 65 8.81 -19.59 6.26
CA ILE A 65 8.34 -20.83 5.62
C ILE A 65 8.14 -20.59 4.12
N LEU A 66 7.53 -19.46 3.73
CA LEU A 66 7.27 -19.14 2.33
C LEU A 66 8.54 -18.74 1.56
N ARG A 67 9.54 -18.19 2.25
CA ARG A 67 10.78 -17.68 1.64
C ARG A 67 11.47 -18.72 0.74
N PRO A 68 11.80 -19.95 1.20
CA PRO A 68 12.39 -20.96 0.34
C PRO A 68 11.65 -21.18 -0.99
N PHE A 69 10.31 -21.22 -0.98
CA PHE A 69 9.50 -21.40 -2.18
C PHE A 69 9.59 -20.25 -3.19
N PHE A 70 9.96 -19.04 -2.74
CA PHE A 70 10.22 -17.89 -3.62
C PHE A 70 11.66 -17.85 -4.16
N PHE A 71 12.61 -18.48 -3.46
CA PHE A 71 14.05 -18.43 -3.80
C PHE A 71 14.56 -19.71 -4.49
N HIS A 72 13.91 -20.83 -4.24
CA HIS A 72 14.01 -22.04 -5.02
C HIS A 72 12.83 -22.02 -5.99
N GLU A 73 13.05 -22.29 -7.27
CA GLU A 73 12.00 -22.32 -8.30
C GLU A 73 11.02 -23.50 -8.08
N ASP A 74 10.38 -23.55 -6.91
CA ASP A 74 9.33 -24.49 -6.60
C ASP A 74 8.12 -24.16 -7.46
N LEU A 75 7.79 -25.09 -8.36
CA LEU A 75 6.75 -24.96 -9.38
C LEU A 75 5.34 -24.71 -8.80
N GLU A 76 5.12 -25.00 -7.51
CA GLU A 76 3.82 -24.91 -6.86
C GLU A 76 3.45 -23.50 -6.37
N LEU A 77 4.43 -22.65 -6.06
CA LEU A 77 4.20 -21.26 -5.66
C LEU A 77 4.56 -20.31 -6.81
N ASN A 78 3.79 -20.40 -7.89
CA ASN A 78 3.99 -19.57 -9.06
C ASN A 78 3.36 -18.16 -8.89
N HIS A 79 3.78 -17.20 -9.71
CA HIS A 79 3.19 -15.85 -9.75
C HIS A 79 2.00 -15.77 -10.73
N GLU A 80 1.27 -16.88 -10.93
CA GLU A 80 0.10 -16.90 -11.81
C GLU A 80 -1.12 -16.27 -11.13
N TYR A 81 -2.15 -16.03 -11.95
CA TYR A 81 -3.42 -15.50 -11.45
C TYR A 81 -4.08 -16.50 -10.51
N ILE A 82 -4.33 -16.04 -9.29
CA ILE A 82 -5.24 -16.74 -8.37
C ILE A 82 -6.69 -16.65 -8.88
N PRO A 83 -7.57 -17.60 -8.49
CA PRO A 83 -9.00 -17.52 -8.80
C PRO A 83 -9.62 -16.20 -8.34
N ILE A 84 -10.69 -15.75 -9.01
CA ILE A 84 -11.41 -14.51 -8.66
C ILE A 84 -11.88 -14.52 -7.18
N ALA A 85 -12.23 -15.69 -6.66
CA ALA A 85 -12.66 -15.86 -5.28
C ALA A 85 -11.52 -15.83 -4.24
N GLY A 86 -10.25 -15.77 -4.68
CA GLY A 86 -9.07 -15.90 -3.83
C GLY A 86 -8.64 -17.35 -3.60
N LEU A 87 -7.66 -17.53 -2.71
CA LEU A 87 -7.15 -18.83 -2.29
C LEU A 87 -8.13 -19.47 -1.29
N ILE A 88 -8.63 -20.67 -1.61
CA ILE A 88 -9.64 -21.37 -0.81
C ILE A 88 -9.13 -21.61 0.62
N ASP A 89 -7.88 -22.06 0.78
CA ASP A 89 -7.28 -22.31 2.08
C ASP A 89 -7.15 -21.04 2.93
N PHE A 90 -6.91 -19.89 2.29
CA PHE A 90 -6.88 -18.60 2.99
C PHE A 90 -8.28 -18.19 3.46
N ASN A 91 -9.29 -18.39 2.62
CA ASN A 91 -10.68 -18.06 2.97
C ASN A 91 -11.28 -19.02 4.01
N ALA A 92 -10.78 -20.25 4.10
CA ALA A 92 -11.20 -21.25 5.08
C ALA A 92 -10.51 -21.11 6.45
N ALA A 93 -9.40 -20.36 6.53
CA ALA A 93 -8.68 -20.10 7.77
C ALA A 93 -9.47 -19.13 8.67
N THR A 94 -10.41 -19.68 9.43
CA THR A 94 -11.23 -18.99 10.45
C THR A 94 -11.05 -19.63 11.82
#